data_AF-A0A3N5RJX6-F1
#
_entry.id   AF-A0A3N5RJX6-F1
#
_cell.length_a   1.000
_cell.length_b   1.000
_cell.length_c   1.000
_cell.angle_alpha   90.00
_cell.angle_beta   90.00
_cell.angle_gamma   90.00
#
_symmetry.space_group_name_H-M   'P 1'
#
loop_
_entity.id
_entity.type
_entity.pdbx_description
1 polymer ?
#
loop_
_entity_poly.entity_id
_entity_poly.type
_entity_poly.pdbx_seq_one_letter_code
_entity_poly.pdbx_strand_id
1 'polypeptide(L)'
;LHPAAAAERGIRPGDWVIIETPEGSIRARARLNETLKPDVVCGQHGWWQSCAEIGAPGYDAFSPEGANFNLVIGNKEIDPISGSVPHRAYLCQIKPVE
;
A
#
# COMPACT_ATOMS: atom_id res chain seq x y z
N LEU A 1 9.08 -0.78 -4.46
CA LEU A 1 8.87 0.01 -5.69
C LEU A 1 10.12 -0.09 -6.55
N HIS A 2 10.01 -0.35 -7.85
CA HIS A 2 11.18 -0.38 -8.74
C HIS A 2 11.78 1.04 -8.93
N PRO A 3 13.11 1.22 -9.02
CA PRO A 3 13.73 2.54 -9.16
C PRO A 3 13.25 3.36 -10.36
N ALA A 4 13.05 2.73 -11.53
CA ALA A 4 12.56 3.43 -12.72
C ALA A 4 11.14 4.01 -12.51
N ALA A 5 10.23 3.21 -11.96
CA ALA A 5 8.86 3.65 -11.68
C ALA A 5 8.81 4.75 -10.60
N ALA A 6 9.75 4.73 -9.65
CA ALA A 6 9.92 5.80 -8.67
C ALA A 6 10.39 7.10 -9.33
N ALA A 7 11.40 7.02 -10.20
CA ALA A 7 11.97 8.17 -10.90
C ALA A 7 10.93 8.88 -11.78
N GLU A 8 10.10 8.12 -12.51
CA GLU A 8 8.98 8.65 -13.31
C GLU A 8 7.97 9.47 -12.49
N ARG A 9 7.87 9.19 -11.19
CA ARG A 9 6.90 9.81 -10.27
C ARG A 9 7.56 10.79 -9.30
N GLY A 10 8.85 11.07 -9.46
CA GLY A 10 9.61 11.94 -8.55
C GLY A 10 9.76 11.39 -7.13
N ILE A 11 9.63 10.08 -6.92
CA ILE A 11 9.70 9.43 -5.61
C ILE A 11 11.15 9.04 -5.30
N ARG A 12 11.66 9.45 -4.14
CA ARG A 12 12.99 9.08 -3.62
C ARG A 12 12.89 8.00 -2.54
N PRO A 13 14.00 7.27 -2.26
CA PRO A 13 14.03 6.34 -1.14
C PRO A 13 13.69 7.05 0.18
N GLY A 14 12.76 6.47 0.93
CA GLY A 14 12.35 6.99 2.24
C GLY A 14 11.24 8.03 2.20
N ASP A 15 10.80 8.48 1.02
CA ASP A 15 9.69 9.43 0.89
C ASP A 15 8.37 8.80 1.36
N TRP A 16 7.49 9.65 1.88
CA TRP A 16 6.10 9.26 2.08
C TRP A 16 5.39 9.24 0.73
N VAL A 17 4.64 8.16 0.49
CA VAL A 17 3.84 7.97 -0.71
C VAL A 17 2.42 7.60 -0.34
N ILE A 18 1.49 7.96 -1.22
CA ILE A 18 0.11 7.49 -1.20
C ILE A 18 0.03 6.27 -2.12
N ILE A 19 -0.58 5.20 -1.60
CA ILE A 19 -1.00 4.02 -2.36
C ILE A 19 -2.50 4.11 -2.51
N GLU A 20 -2.96 4.31 -3.74
CA GLU A 20 -4.37 4.50 -4.07
C GLU A 20 -4.88 3.29 -4.83
N THR A 21 -6.04 2.78 -4.43
CA THR A 21 -6.79 1.72 -5.09
C THR A 21 -8.20 2.23 -5.40
N PRO A 22 -9.00 1.49 -6.19
CA PRO A 22 -10.42 1.79 -6.36
C PRO A 22 -11.23 1.92 -5.06
N GLU A 23 -10.81 1.28 -3.96
CA GLU A 23 -11.56 1.26 -2.70
C GLU A 23 -11.11 2.33 -1.70
N GLY A 24 -9.96 2.97 -1.93
CA GLY A 24 -9.43 3.97 -1.01
C GLY A 24 -7.92 4.16 -1.14
N SER A 25 -7.33 4.84 -0.18
CA SER A 25 -5.90 5.15 -0.21
C SER A 25 -5.27 5.10 1.18
N ILE A 26 -4.01 4.70 1.23
CA ILE A 26 -3.20 4.67 2.46
C ILE A 26 -1.83 5.31 2.22
N ARG A 27 -1.13 5.68 3.29
CA ARG A 27 0.26 6.12 3.25
C ARG A 27 1.23 5.00 3.56
N ALA A 28 2.37 5.04 2.90
CA ALA A 28 3.50 4.15 3.15
C ALA A 28 4.81 4.90 2.93
N ARG A 29 5.91 4.31 3.39
CA ARG A 29 7.26 4.83 3.14
C ARG A 29 7.91 4.09 1.98
N ALA A 30 8.43 4.83 1.01
CA ALA A 30 8.99 4.25 -0.20
C ALA A 30 10.31 3.51 0.10
N ARG A 31 10.36 2.22 -0.23
CA ARG A 31 11.61 1.45 -0.35
C ARG A 31 11.80 1.03 -1.80
N LEU A 32 12.96 1.37 -2.36
CA LEU A 32 13.30 0.97 -3.72
C LEU A 32 13.83 -0.46 -3.74
N ASN A 33 13.40 -1.23 -4.74
CA ASN A 33 13.83 -2.60 -4.97
C ASN A 33 13.84 -2.88 -6.48
N GLU A 34 15.04 -3.04 -7.05
CA GLU A 34 15.26 -3.31 -8.47
C GLU A 34 14.85 -4.73 -8.91
N THR A 35 14.63 -5.65 -7.98
CA THR A 35 14.18 -7.02 -8.30
C THR A 35 12.68 -7.09 -8.60
N LEU A 36 11.93 -6.01 -8.38
CA LEU A 36 10.51 -5.92 -8.73
C LEU A 36 10.37 -5.57 -10.20
N LYS A 37 9.30 -6.04 -10.86
CA LYS A 37 8.95 -5.48 -12.17
C LYS A 37 8.60 -3.99 -12.04
N PRO A 38 8.89 -3.15 -13.05
CA PRO A 38 8.59 -1.72 -13.01
C PRO A 38 7.11 -1.38 -12.77
N ASP A 39 6.19 -2.22 -13.23
CA ASP A 39 4.74 -2.08 -13.08
C ASP A 39 4.18 -2.70 -11.79
N VAL A 40 5.03 -3.20 -10.89
CA VAL A 40 4.63 -3.84 -9.64
C VAL A 40 5.21 -3.11 -8.43
N VAL A 41 4.35 -2.87 -7.46
CA VAL A 41 4.76 -2.51 -6.09
C VAL A 41 4.42 -3.62 -5.12
N CYS A 42 5.24 -3.75 -4.08
CA CYS A 42 5.02 -4.67 -2.98
C CYS A 42 4.98 -3.83 -1.70
N GLY A 43 3.91 -3.99 -0.94
CA GLY A 43 3.69 -3.34 0.34
C GLY A 43 3.78 -4.34 1.49
N GLN A 44 4.20 -3.87 2.66
CA GLN A 44 4.18 -4.68 3.88
C GLN A 44 2.80 -4.55 4.55
N HIS A 45 2.19 -5.68 4.88
CA HIS A 45 0.93 -5.71 5.64
C HIS A 45 1.19 -5.61 7.15
N GLY A 46 0.17 -5.20 7.91
CA GLY A 46 0.15 -5.31 9.38
C GLY A 46 0.67 -4.09 10.15
N TRP A 47 1.14 -3.04 9.49
CA TRP A 47 1.66 -1.83 10.15
C TRP A 47 0.60 -0.73 10.34
N TRP A 48 -0.52 -1.08 10.99
CA TRP A 48 -1.63 -0.14 11.21
C TRP A 48 -2.22 -0.20 12.63
N GLN A 49 -2.04 -1.31 13.33
CA GLN A 49 -2.72 -1.55 14.60
C GLN A 49 -1.98 -0.87 15.75
N SER A 50 -2.72 -0.17 16.60
CA SER A 50 -2.19 0.36 17.86
C SER A 50 -1.80 -0.77 18.83
N CYS A 51 -0.72 -0.60 19.58
CA CYS A 51 -0.37 -1.47 20.70
C CYS A 51 0.08 -0.60 21.89
N ALA A 52 -0.81 -0.47 22.87
CA ALA A 52 -0.61 0.42 24.01
C ALA A 52 0.55 -0.03 24.91
N GLU A 53 0.78 -1.35 25.01
CA GLU A 53 1.82 -1.97 25.82
C GLU A 53 3.23 -1.57 25.42
N ILE A 54 3.43 -1.21 24.14
CA ILE A 54 4.71 -0.74 23.59
C ILE A 54 4.65 0.72 23.11
N GLY A 55 3.56 1.42 23.38
CA GLY A 55 3.35 2.81 22.97
C GLY A 55 3.23 3.01 21.44
N ALA A 56 2.86 1.97 20.69
CA ALA A 56 2.69 2.08 19.24
C ALA A 56 1.33 2.69 18.87
N PRO A 57 1.28 3.74 18.04
CA PRO A 57 0.04 4.36 17.59
C PRO A 57 -0.73 3.48 16.60
N GLY A 58 -2.03 3.75 16.44
CA GLY A 58 -2.85 3.15 15.39
C GLY A 58 -3.03 4.10 14.21
N TYR A 59 -3.29 3.54 13.03
CA TYR A 59 -3.45 4.26 11.77
C TYR A 59 -4.70 3.77 11.04
N ASP A 60 -5.82 4.50 11.19
CA ASP A 60 -7.07 4.20 10.48
C ASP A 60 -6.87 4.36 8.97
N ALA A 61 -7.16 3.31 8.20
CA ALA A 61 -6.98 3.26 6.75
C ALA A 61 -7.69 4.40 6.01
N PHE A 62 -8.84 4.84 6.52
CA PHE A 62 -9.67 5.85 5.87
C PHE A 62 -9.31 7.28 6.28
N SER A 63 -8.34 7.44 7.18
CA SER A 63 -7.75 8.73 7.49
C SER A 63 -6.67 9.12 6.46
N PRO A 64 -6.36 10.41 6.30
CA PRO A 64 -5.27 10.86 5.41
C PRO A 64 -3.90 10.27 5.78
N GLU A 65 -3.71 9.86 7.04
CA GLU A 65 -2.50 9.25 7.58
C GLU A 65 -2.58 7.71 7.73
N GLY A 66 -3.60 7.07 7.15
CA GLY A 66 -3.87 5.64 7.30
C GLY A 66 -2.82 4.69 6.73
N ALA A 67 -2.73 3.47 7.26
CA ALA A 67 -1.69 2.50 6.84
C ALA A 67 -2.18 1.03 6.71
N ASN A 68 -3.50 0.77 6.67
CA ASN A 68 -4.04 -0.59 6.60
C ASN A 68 -4.35 -1.03 5.15
N PHE A 69 -3.47 -1.82 4.56
CA PHE A 69 -3.67 -2.42 3.24
C PHE A 69 -4.99 -3.17 3.10
N ASN A 70 -5.38 -3.97 4.10
CA ASN A 70 -6.51 -4.88 3.96
C ASN A 70 -7.84 -4.15 3.75
N LEU A 71 -7.95 -2.92 4.23
CA LEU A 71 -9.18 -2.12 4.13
C LEU A 71 -9.30 -1.36 2.80
N VAL A 72 -8.25 -1.36 1.97
CA VAL A 72 -8.26 -0.73 0.64
C VAL A 72 -8.11 -1.76 -0.49
N ILE A 73 -8.39 -3.03 -0.23
CA ILE A 73 -8.48 -4.09 -1.24
C ILE A 73 -9.95 -4.46 -1.43
N GLY A 74 -10.44 -4.35 -2.65
CA GLY A 74 -11.85 -4.60 -2.96
C GLY A 74 -12.16 -6.08 -3.12
N ASN A 75 -13.40 -6.43 -2.78
CA ASN A 75 -13.93 -7.80 -2.85
C ASN A 75 -14.92 -7.99 -4.02
N LYS A 76 -14.90 -7.08 -5.00
CA LYS A 76 -15.78 -7.16 -6.17
C LYS A 76 -15.52 -8.43 -7.01
N GLU A 77 -14.25 -8.78 -7.14
CA GLU A 77 -13.81 -9.96 -7.89
C GLU A 77 -13.25 -10.99 -6.89
N ILE A 78 -14.10 -11.93 -6.48
CA ILE A 78 -13.73 -13.07 -5.63
C ILE A 78 -13.62 -14.31 -6.53
N ASP A 79 -12.65 -15.19 -6.26
CA ASP A 79 -12.56 -16.47 -6.95
C ASP A 79 -13.85 -17.28 -6.71
N PRO A 80 -14.65 -17.58 -7.76
CA PRO A 80 -15.93 -18.25 -7.60
C PRO A 80 -15.80 -19.72 -7.18
N ILE A 81 -14.62 -20.33 -7.30
CA ILE A 81 -14.40 -21.73 -6.93
C ILE A 81 -13.98 -21.84 -5.46
N SER A 82 -12.94 -21.08 -5.05
CA SER A 82 -12.38 -21.19 -3.70
C SER A 82 -12.97 -20.20 -2.69
N GLY A 83 -13.61 -19.12 -3.15
CA GLY A 83 -14.01 -17.99 -2.30
C GLY A 83 -12.85 -17.08 -1.89
N SER A 84 -11.67 -17.21 -2.51
CA SER A 84 -10.50 -16.40 -2.17
C SER A 84 -10.64 -14.94 -2.60
N VAL A 85 -10.25 -14.03 -1.70
CA VAL A 85 -10.24 -12.57 -1.90
C VAL A 85 -8.90 -12.09 -2.49
N PRO A 86 -8.86 -11.00 -3.27
CA PRO A 86 -7.71 -10.62 -4.09
C PRO A 86 -6.55 -9.94 -3.34
N HIS A 87 -6.25 -10.36 -2.10
CA HIS A 87 -5.17 -9.77 -1.29
C HIS A 87 -3.76 -10.02 -1.83
N ARG A 88 -3.59 -10.92 -2.81
CA ARG A 88 -2.29 -11.21 -3.41
C ARG A 88 -1.87 -10.20 -4.49
N ALA A 89 -2.83 -9.63 -5.21
CA ALA A 89 -2.59 -8.67 -6.27
C ALA A 89 -3.85 -7.84 -6.53
N TYR A 90 -3.69 -6.52 -6.56
CA TYR A 90 -4.78 -5.58 -6.80
C TYR A 90 -4.26 -4.37 -7.57
N LEU A 91 -5.13 -3.71 -8.34
CA LEU A 91 -4.76 -2.52 -9.08
C LEU A 91 -4.49 -1.36 -8.12
N CYS A 92 -3.45 -0.59 -8.39
CA CYS A 92 -3.12 0.58 -7.59
C CYS A 92 -2.40 1.66 -8.40
N GLN A 93 -2.39 2.87 -7.87
CA GLN A 93 -1.51 3.97 -8.25
C GLN A 93 -0.66 4.39 -7.06
N ILE A 94 0.52 4.95 -7.35
CA ILE A 94 1.46 5.46 -6.35
C ILE A 94 1.81 6.89 -6.70
N LYS A 95 1.75 7.78 -5.71
CA LYS A 95 2.15 9.19 -5.84
C LYS A 95 2.86 9.68 -4.58
N PRO A 96 3.75 10.69 -4.67
CA PRO A 96 4.27 11.38 -3.48
C PRO A 96 3.13 11.93 -2.62
N VAL A 97 3.34 12.01 -1.31
CA VAL A 97 2.50 12.84 -0.44
C VAL A 97 2.89 14.30 -0.67
N GLU A 98 1.90 15.18 -0.85
CA GLU A 98 2.09 16.64 -0.95
C GLU A 98 2.54 17.27 0.37
#